data_AF-A0A0C2X1Q7-F1
#
_entry.id   AF-A0A0C2X1Q7-F1
#
_cell.length_a   1.000
_cell.length_b   1.000
_cell.length_c   1.000
_cell.angle_alpha   90.00
_cell.angle_beta   90.00
_cell.angle_gamma   90.00
#
_symmetry.space_group_name_H-M   'P 1'
#
loop_
_entity.id
_entity.type
_entity.pdbx_description
1 polymer ?
#
loop_
_entity_poly.entity_id
_entity_poly.type
_entity_poly.pdbx_seq_one_letter_code
_entity_poly.pdbx_strand_id
1 'polypeptide(L)' 'VLDETSKDDKTLFRSYGRAPAGHRAVIPADFVRGDRYSMVAAMSVDGYIATRVVPGSVD' A
#
# COMPACT_ATOMS: atom_id res chain seq x y z
N VAL A 1 14.86 7.30 -15.60
CA VAL A 1 13.44 6.84 -15.57
C VAL A 1 12.73 7.61 -14.46
N LEU A 2 11.51 8.07 -14.73
CA LEU A 2 10.62 8.66 -13.72
C LEU A 2 9.47 7.67 -13.52
N ASP A 3 9.22 7.28 -12.28
CA ASP A 3 8.14 6.34 -11.95
C ASP A 3 7.40 6.80 -10.68
N GLU A 4 6.11 6.46 -10.61
CA GLU A 4 5.26 6.75 -9.46
C GLU A 4 4.77 5.45 -8.82
N THR A 5 4.89 5.38 -7.49
CA THR A 5 4.36 4.28 -6.69
C THR A 5 3.45 4.81 -5.60
N SER A 6 2.34 4.12 -5.32
CA SER A 6 1.43 4.47 -4.24
C SER A 6 1.50 3.45 -3.11
N LYS A 7 1.63 3.93 -1.87
CA LYS A 7 1.60 3.15 -0.64
C LYS A 7 0.33 3.48 0.13
N ASP A 8 -0.47 2.46 0.39
CA ASP A 8 -1.65 2.56 1.26
C ASP A 8 -1.35 1.93 2.61
N ASP A 9 -1.51 2.68 3.71
CA ASP A 9 -1.48 2.12 5.05
C ASP A 9 -2.85 1.51 5.41
N LYS A 10 -3.15 0.35 4.82
CA LYS A 10 -4.34 -0.44 5.18
C LYS A 10 -4.02 -1.34 6.36
N THR A 11 -4.80 -1.24 7.43
CA THR A 11 -4.77 -2.21 8.52
C THR A 11 -5.46 -3.49 8.06
N LEU A 12 -4.70 -4.41 7.46
CA LEU A 12 -5.18 -5.77 7.24
C LEU A 12 -5.19 -6.50 8.58
N PHE A 13 -6.37 -6.77 9.13
CA PHE A 13 -6.54 -7.51 10.39
C PHE A 13 -5.94 -8.92 10.34
N ARG A 14 -5.79 -9.49 9.14
CA ARG A 14 -5.08 -10.74 8.90
C ARG A 14 -4.66 -10.84 7.44
N SER A 15 -3.41 -11.24 7.19
CA SER A 15 -2.91 -11.53 5.85
C SER A 15 -3.52 -12.80 5.27
N TYR A 16 -4.00 -13.71 6.12
CA TYR A 16 -4.61 -14.99 5.74
C TYR A 16 -5.87 -15.30 6.57
N GLY A 17 -6.94 -15.76 5.93
CA GLY A 17 -8.13 -16.26 6.59
C GLY A 17 -7.95 -17.73 6.98
N ARG A 18 -8.13 -18.08 8.26
CA ARG A 18 -8.15 -19.48 8.73
C ARG A 18 -9.57 -19.86 9.13
N ALA A 19 -10.05 -20.99 8.63
CA ALA A 19 -11.32 -21.61 9.01
C ALA A 19 -11.22 -23.13 8.91
N PRO A 20 -12.03 -23.89 9.69
CA PRO A 20 -12.18 -25.33 9.51
C PRO A 20 -12.59 -25.69 8.08
N ALA A 21 -12.26 -26.91 7.65
CA ALA A 21 -12.68 -27.41 6.33
C ALA A 21 -14.21 -27.28 6.16
N GLY A 22 -14.63 -26.82 4.98
CA GLY A 22 -16.05 -26.58 4.67
C GLY A 22 -16.62 -25.26 5.22
N HIS A 23 -15.83 -24.43 5.91
CA HIS A 23 -16.30 -23.19 6.49
C HIS A 23 -15.64 -21.97 5.86
N ARG A 24 -16.42 -20.90 5.67
CA ARG A 24 -15.91 -19.61 5.19
C ARG A 24 -15.18 -18.89 6.32
N ALA A 25 -13.92 -18.49 6.09
CA ALA A 25 -13.20 -17.62 7.01
C ALA A 25 -13.76 -16.19 6.94
N VAL A 26 -14.75 -15.90 7.79
CA VAL A 26 -15.37 -14.57 7.92
C VAL A 26 -14.89 -13.93 9.20
N ILE A 27 -14.61 -12.63 9.11
CA ILE A 27 -14.16 -11.81 10.23
C ILE A 27 -14.95 -10.51 10.11
N PRO A 28 -15.71 -10.09 11.13
CA PRO A 28 -16.13 -8.71 11.25
C PRO A 28 -14.91 -7.90 11.69
N ALA A 29 -14.49 -6.97 10.84
CA ALA A 29 -13.40 -6.06 11.14
C ALA A 29 -13.68 -4.71 10.51
N ASP A 30 -13.35 -3.65 11.23
CA ASP A 30 -13.51 -2.28 10.75
C ASP A 30 -12.54 -2.04 9.60
N PHE A 31 -13.04 -1.75 8.40
CA PHE A 31 -12.16 -1.43 7.27
C PHE A 31 -11.63 -0.01 7.39
N VAL A 32 -10.65 0.19 8.28
CA VAL A 32 -9.97 1.47 8.46
C VAL A 32 -8.95 1.64 7.34
N ARG A 33 -9.24 2.57 6.42
CA ARG A 33 -8.24 3.05 5.47
C ARG A 33 -7.36 4.05 6.23
N GLY A 34 -6.08 3.70 6.44
CA GLY A 34 -5.10 4.68 6.88
C GLY A 34 -4.71 5.62 5.74
N ASP A 35 -3.68 6.41 5.98
CA ASP A 35 -3.24 7.42 5.03
C ASP A 35 -2.68 6.77 3.76
N ARG A 36 -3.04 7.36 2.61
CA ARG A 36 -2.46 7.02 1.31
C ARG A 36 -1.33 7.99 1.01
N TYR A 37 -0.21 7.47 0.54
CA TYR A 37 0.92 8.26 0.09
C TYR A 37 1.27 7.88 -1.34
N SER A 38 1.60 8.86 -2.17
CA SER A 38 2.19 8.65 -3.49
C SER A 38 3.65 9.11 -3.45
N MET A 39 4.52 8.32 -4.06
CA MET A 39 5.95 8.58 -4.16
C MET A 39 6.34 8.63 -5.62
N VAL A 40 7.00 9.72 -6.01
CA VAL A 40 7.61 9.87 -7.33
C VAL A 40 9.11 9.76 -7.18
N ALA A 41 9.72 8.88 -7.95
CA ALA A 41 11.17 8.66 -7.96
C ALA A 41 11.74 8.90 -9.36
N ALA A 42 12.81 9.69 -9.43
CA ALA A 42 13.67 9.79 -10.59
C ALA A 42 14.91 8.91 -10.39
N MET A 43 15.21 8.04 -11.34
CA MET A 43 16.31 7.07 -11.27
C MET A 43 17.25 7.14 -12.47
N SER A 44 18.55 7.03 -12.23
CA SER A 44 19.60 6.72 -13.22
C SER A 44 20.02 5.25 -13.11
N VAL A 45 20.94 4.81 -13.96
CA VAL A 45 21.59 3.50 -13.85
C VAL A 45 22.41 3.35 -12.55
N ASP A 46 22.78 4.47 -11.92
CA ASP A 46 23.55 4.51 -10.67
C ASP A 46 22.65 4.62 -9.42
N GLY A 47 21.32 4.71 -9.59
CA GLY A 47 20.34 4.72 -8.49
C GLY A 47 19.38 5.90 -8.49
N TYR A 48 18.87 6.26 -7.31
CA TYR A 48 17.90 7.35 -7.14
C TYR A 48 18.57 8.72 -7.28
N ILE A 49 18.02 9.54 -8.18
CA ILE A 49 18.42 10.93 -8.41
C ILE A 49 17.62 11.87 -7.50
N ALA A 50 16.31 11.62 -7.39
CA ALA A 50 15.40 12.42 -6.57
C ALA A 50 14.17 11.60 -6.17
N THR A 51 13.61 11.89 -5.00
CA THR A 51 12.38 11.28 -4.50
C THR A 51 11.47 12.33 -3.89
N ARG A 52 10.17 12.26 -4.19
CA ARG A 52 9.14 13.10 -3.57
C ARG A 52 8.03 12.20 -3.03
N VAL A 53 7.68 12.35 -1.76
CA VAL A 53 6.54 11.67 -1.13
C VAL A 53 5.46 12.71 -0.84
N VAL A 54 4.23 12.42 -1.25
CA VAL A 54 3.09 13.31 -1.10
C VAL A 54 1.95 12.51 -0.45
N PRO A 55 1.25 13.06 0.56
CA PRO A 55 -0.01 12.50 1.01
C PRO A 55 -1.04 12.56 -0.13
N GLY A 56 -1.84 11.51 -0.32
CA GLY A 56 -2.82 11.43 -1.39
C GLY A 56 -2.18 11.15 -2.76
N SER A 57 -2.78 11.71 -3.82
CA SER A 57 -2.26 11.64 -5.20
C SER A 57 -1.32 12.79 -5.50
N VAL A 58 -0.51 12.63 -6.55
CA VAL A 58 0.24 13.73 -7.17
C VAL A 58 -0.70 14.44 -8.15
N ASP A 59 -0.81 15.77 -8.04
CA ASP A 59 -1.53 16.64 -8.99
C ASP A 59 -0.70 16.94 -10.24
#